data_AF-A0A8B8X1V6-F1
#
_entry.id   AF-A0A8B8X1V6-F1
#
_cell.length_a   1.000
_cell.length_b   1.000
_cell.length_c   1.000
_cell.angle_alpha   90.00
_cell.angle_beta   90.00
_cell.angle_gamma   90.00
#
_symmetry.space_group_name_H-M   'P 1'
#
loop_
_entity.id
_entity.type
_entity.pdbx_description
1 polymer ?
#
loop_
_entity_poly.entity_id
_entity_poly.type
_entity_poly.pdbx_seq_one_letter_code
_entity_poly.pdbx_strand_id
1 'polypeptide(L)'
;MAPLRFSANVSWLFPELPGLPARLRAAGSSGFEAAEVGWPYEEPPEALARAAREVGLQLVLINTPPGDREKGEMGLGAVPGRQAAFRDGLEQAVLYAKALGCPRIHLMAGRVPQGADRAAVRGEMETVFLENLRHAAGVLAQGELYSWIPPGARRTLWGCWNPSTPASRTPAAAILEKVGRPNLQLQMDIFHWQIMDGNLTGNIREFLPFVGGTGPGPRGTQQPWRAELPLSVPTAGR
;
A
#
# COMPACT_ATOMS: atom_id res chain seq x y z
N MET A 1 18.71 -20.43 4.93
CA MET A 1 17.76 -19.39 4.50
C MET A 1 17.66 -18.36 5.61
N ALA A 2 17.64 -17.07 5.29
CA ALA A 2 17.28 -16.06 6.29
C ALA A 2 15.81 -16.30 6.73
N PRO A 3 15.48 -16.14 8.01
CA PRO A 3 14.11 -16.33 8.49
C PRO A 3 13.18 -15.28 7.87
N LEU A 4 11.92 -15.67 7.65
CA LEU A 4 10.87 -14.73 7.27
C LEU A 4 10.63 -13.75 8.42
N ARG A 5 10.35 -12.50 8.05
CA ARG A 5 9.99 -11.42 8.96
C ARG A 5 8.52 -11.10 8.75
N PHE A 6 7.78 -10.96 9.84
CA PHE A 6 6.34 -10.70 9.81
C PHE A 6 6.03 -9.36 10.45
N SER A 7 5.09 -8.65 9.85
CA SER A 7 4.47 -7.45 10.40
C SER A 7 3.03 -7.79 10.85
N ALA A 8 2.60 -7.21 11.97
CA ALA A 8 1.20 -7.26 12.38
C ALA A 8 0.41 -6.16 11.68
N ASN A 9 -0.55 -6.50 10.83
CA ASN A 9 -1.48 -5.50 10.30
C ASN A 9 -2.59 -5.21 11.33
N VAL A 10 -2.37 -4.18 12.15
CA VAL A 10 -3.25 -3.83 13.29
C VAL A 10 -4.57 -3.14 12.87
N SER A 11 -4.75 -2.93 11.56
CA SER A 11 -6.07 -2.57 11.03
C SER A 11 -7.03 -3.76 11.00
N TRP A 12 -6.50 -4.98 10.96
CA TRP A 12 -7.27 -6.22 10.93
C TRP A 12 -7.09 -7.07 12.18
N LEU A 13 -5.89 -7.07 12.76
CA LEU A 13 -5.58 -7.79 13.99
C LEU A 13 -5.95 -6.97 15.23
N PHE A 14 -6.24 -7.69 16.31
CA PHE A 14 -6.68 -7.14 17.61
C PHE A 14 -7.94 -6.25 17.52
N PRO A 15 -8.97 -6.62 16.73
CA PRO A 15 -10.17 -5.79 16.56
C PRO A 15 -10.93 -5.54 17.87
N GLU A 16 -10.77 -6.42 18.85
CA GLU A 16 -11.34 -6.34 20.19
C GLU A 16 -10.78 -5.19 21.04
N LEU A 17 -9.63 -4.60 20.65
CA LEU A 17 -8.99 -3.51 21.39
C LEU A 17 -9.36 -2.12 20.85
N PRO A 18 -9.47 -1.12 21.74
CA PRO A 18 -9.87 0.23 21.37
C PRO A 18 -8.74 1.02 20.71
N GLY A 19 -9.02 1.61 19.55
CA GLY A 19 -8.09 2.48 18.84
C GLY A 19 -6.81 1.79 18.37
N LEU A 20 -5.98 2.51 17.63
CA LEU A 20 -4.72 1.98 17.10
C LEU A 20 -3.61 1.86 18.18
N PRO A 21 -3.47 2.78 19.15
CA PRO A 21 -2.44 2.68 20.19
C PRO A 21 -2.51 1.37 20.99
N ALA A 22 -3.70 0.91 21.39
CA ALA A 22 -3.85 -0.33 22.14
C ALA A 22 -3.47 -1.56 21.29
N ARG A 23 -3.85 -1.56 20.00
CA ARG A 23 -3.53 -2.64 19.06
C ARG A 23 -2.03 -2.73 18.75
N LEU A 24 -1.34 -1.59 18.65
CA LEU A 24 0.12 -1.56 18.51
C LEU A 24 0.81 -2.18 19.73
N ARG A 25 0.39 -1.84 20.95
CA ARG A 25 0.95 -2.47 22.17
C ARG A 25 0.70 -3.97 22.22
N ALA A 26 -0.48 -4.42 21.80
CA ALA A 26 -0.82 -5.84 21.74
C ALA A 26 0.01 -6.59 20.69
N ALA A 27 0.28 -5.97 19.53
CA ALA A 27 1.17 -6.53 18.52
C ALA A 27 2.59 -6.75 19.08
N GLY A 28 3.19 -5.71 19.69
CA GLY A 28 4.53 -5.85 20.30
C GLY A 28 4.55 -6.89 21.43
N SER A 29 3.52 -6.92 22.27
CA SER A 29 3.38 -7.90 23.36
C SER A 29 3.18 -9.33 22.86
N SER A 30 2.71 -9.50 21.62
CA SER A 30 2.58 -10.80 20.94
C SER A 30 3.86 -11.24 20.22
N GLY A 31 4.95 -10.46 20.35
CA GLY A 31 6.26 -10.78 19.77
C GLY A 31 6.49 -10.26 18.35
N PHE A 32 5.60 -9.40 17.82
CA PHE A 32 5.87 -8.74 16.55
C PHE A 32 6.90 -7.62 16.72
N GLU A 33 7.89 -7.57 15.82
CA GLU A 33 8.87 -6.48 15.75
C GLU A 33 8.41 -5.34 14.83
N ALA A 34 7.43 -5.61 13.96
CA ALA A 34 6.92 -4.68 12.97
C ALA A 34 5.39 -4.67 12.90
N ALA A 35 4.80 -3.54 12.53
CA ALA A 35 3.36 -3.41 12.29
C ALA A 35 2.99 -2.50 11.12
N GLU A 36 1.87 -2.83 10.48
CA GLU A 36 1.25 -2.04 9.42
C GLU A 36 -0.05 -1.42 9.93
N VAL A 37 -0.32 -0.18 9.51
CA VAL A 37 -1.55 0.54 9.83
C VAL A 37 -2.16 1.07 8.56
N GLY A 38 -3.34 0.59 8.17
CA GLY A 38 -4.05 1.05 6.98
C GLY A 38 -4.24 2.56 6.97
N TRP A 39 -4.99 3.12 7.92
CA TRP A 39 -5.25 4.56 7.98
C TRP A 39 -5.07 5.08 9.42
N PRO A 40 -3.92 5.71 9.73
CA PRO A 40 -3.61 6.20 11.09
C PRO A 40 -4.27 7.54 11.46
N TYR A 41 -5.04 8.15 10.56
CA TYR A 41 -5.37 9.57 10.57
C TYR A 41 -6.38 10.03 11.63
N GLU A 42 -7.07 9.09 12.29
CA GLU A 42 -7.96 9.39 13.42
C GLU A 42 -7.20 9.60 14.73
N GLU A 43 -5.93 9.21 14.78
CA GLU A 43 -5.08 9.28 15.96
C GLU A 43 -3.96 10.31 15.74
N PRO A 44 -3.56 11.07 16.77
CA PRO A 44 -2.38 11.92 16.67
C PRO A 44 -1.12 11.08 16.40
N PRO A 45 -0.26 11.47 15.45
CA PRO A 45 0.92 10.68 15.10
C PRO A 45 1.87 10.46 16.28
N GLU A 46 1.93 11.41 17.23
CA GLU A 46 2.75 11.27 18.44
C GLU A 46 2.22 10.20 19.40
N ALA A 47 0.90 9.99 19.43
CA ALA A 47 0.29 8.94 20.25
C ALA A 47 0.64 7.55 19.73
N LEU A 48 0.56 7.37 18.41
CA LEU A 48 0.97 6.15 17.73
C LEU A 48 2.48 5.90 17.90
N ALA A 49 3.32 6.92 17.73
CA ALA A 49 4.76 6.81 17.92
C ALA A 49 5.15 6.47 19.36
N ARG A 50 4.43 6.99 20.36
CA ARG A 50 4.62 6.59 21.77
C ARG A 50 4.25 5.12 21.97
N ALA A 51 3.05 4.72 21.54
CA ALA A 51 2.58 3.34 21.71
C ALA A 51 3.51 2.32 21.05
N ALA A 52 4.03 2.61 19.86
CA ALA A 52 4.98 1.76 19.16
C ALA A 52 6.33 1.67 19.92
N ARG A 53 6.87 2.80 20.39
CA ARG A 53 8.13 2.84 21.15
C ARG A 53 8.07 2.09 22.48
N GLU A 54 6.94 2.17 23.19
CA GLU A 54 6.73 1.50 24.48
C GLU A 54 6.94 -0.03 24.38
N VAL A 55 6.68 -0.61 23.21
CA VAL A 55 6.81 -2.06 22.96
C VAL A 55 7.89 -2.39 21.93
N GLY A 56 8.77 -1.43 21.57
CA GLY A 56 9.86 -1.64 20.61
C GLY A 56 9.42 -1.99 19.19
N LEU A 57 8.20 -1.62 18.79
CA LEU A 57 7.58 -1.98 17.52
C LEU A 57 7.90 -0.94 16.43
N GLN A 58 8.33 -1.39 15.25
CA GLN A 58 8.54 -0.52 14.09
C GLN A 58 7.27 -0.47 13.23
N LEU A 59 6.76 0.73 12.94
CA LEU A 59 5.74 0.86 11.90
C LEU A 59 6.39 0.81 10.53
N VAL A 60 5.91 -0.09 9.68
CA VAL A 60 6.58 -0.44 8.43
C VAL A 60 5.78 -0.06 7.19
N LEU A 61 4.46 0.17 7.32
CA LEU A 61 3.59 0.62 6.24
C LEU A 61 2.38 1.42 6.76
N ILE A 62 2.05 2.49 6.05
CA ILE A 62 0.74 3.17 6.12
C ILE A 62 0.13 3.38 4.73
N ASN A 63 -1.18 3.59 4.61
CA ASN A 63 -1.81 3.97 3.33
C ASN A 63 -2.11 5.46 3.29
N THR A 64 -2.14 6.08 2.10
CA THR A 64 -2.73 7.41 1.90
C THR A 64 -4.19 7.45 2.38
N PRO A 65 -4.73 8.64 2.72
CA PRO A 65 -6.12 8.78 3.14
C PRO A 65 -7.09 8.13 2.15
N PRO A 66 -8.15 7.49 2.66
CA PRO A 66 -9.09 6.74 1.83
C PRO A 66 -10.01 7.64 0.99
N GLY A 67 -10.07 8.93 1.29
CA GLY A 67 -11.12 9.83 0.82
C GLY A 67 -12.39 9.71 1.67
N ASP A 68 -13.52 10.07 1.09
CA ASP A 68 -14.84 10.03 1.69
C ASP A 68 -15.44 8.61 1.64
N ARG A 69 -15.39 7.92 2.78
CA ARG A 69 -15.89 6.54 2.90
C ARG A 69 -17.40 6.46 2.77
N GLU A 70 -18.15 7.52 3.11
CA GLU A 70 -19.61 7.56 2.97
C GLU A 70 -20.01 7.61 1.49
N LYS A 71 -19.20 8.28 0.66
CA LYS A 71 -19.31 8.23 -0.80
C LYS A 71 -18.72 6.96 -1.43
N GLY A 72 -18.29 6.01 -0.61
CA GLY A 72 -17.73 4.74 -1.06
C GLY A 72 -16.32 4.84 -1.63
N GLU A 73 -15.59 5.93 -1.37
CA GLU A 73 -14.21 6.12 -1.82
C GLU A 73 -13.26 5.15 -1.12
N MET A 74 -12.18 4.79 -1.82
CA MET A 74 -11.16 3.90 -1.28
C MET A 74 -9.79 4.16 -1.91
N GLY A 75 -9.32 5.39 -1.70
CA GLY A 75 -8.17 5.97 -2.38
C GLY A 75 -8.59 6.96 -3.46
N LEU A 76 -7.67 7.85 -3.80
CA LEU A 76 -7.90 8.97 -4.73
C LEU A 76 -6.84 9.05 -5.84
N GLY A 77 -5.84 8.16 -5.84
CA GLY A 77 -4.68 8.27 -6.74
C GLY A 77 -5.03 8.27 -8.23
N ALA A 78 -6.08 7.57 -8.62
CA ALA A 78 -6.54 7.42 -10.00
C ALA A 78 -7.93 8.04 -10.23
N VAL A 79 -8.49 8.76 -9.26
CA VAL A 79 -9.87 9.27 -9.34
C VAL A 79 -9.89 10.64 -10.03
N PRO A 80 -10.54 10.79 -11.20
CA PRO A 80 -10.55 12.06 -11.91
C PRO A 80 -11.27 13.15 -11.13
N GLY A 81 -10.75 14.37 -11.21
CA GLY A 81 -11.22 15.51 -10.42
C GLY A 81 -10.80 15.51 -8.95
N ARG A 82 -10.06 14.48 -8.48
CA ARG A 82 -9.59 14.36 -7.09
C ARG A 82 -8.08 14.46 -6.90
N GLN A 83 -7.37 14.97 -7.90
CA GLN A 83 -5.92 15.16 -7.88
C GLN A 83 -5.45 16.05 -6.73
N ALA A 84 -6.13 17.19 -6.49
CA ALA A 84 -5.78 18.08 -5.38
C ALA A 84 -5.92 17.36 -4.03
N ALA A 85 -7.07 16.71 -3.80
CA ALA A 85 -7.32 15.94 -2.58
C ALA A 85 -6.33 14.78 -2.38
N PHE A 86 -5.87 14.14 -3.47
CA PHE A 86 -4.80 13.15 -3.40
C PHE A 86 -3.48 13.76 -2.93
N ARG A 87 -3.11 14.95 -3.44
CA ARG A 87 -1.86 15.63 -3.06
C ARG A 87 -1.88 16.08 -1.60
N ASP A 88 -2.98 16.65 -1.15
CA ASP A 88 -3.17 17.03 0.26
C ASP A 88 -3.06 15.79 1.16
N GLY A 89 -3.71 14.69 0.76
CA GLY A 89 -3.64 13.42 1.49
C GLY A 89 -2.25 12.78 1.48
N LEU A 90 -1.48 12.96 0.40
CA LEU A 90 -0.09 12.53 0.33
C LEU A 90 0.79 13.32 1.30
N GLU A 91 0.63 14.64 1.38
CA GLU A 91 1.35 15.48 2.35
C GLU A 91 1.05 15.06 3.79
N GLN A 92 -0.23 14.77 4.09
CA GLN A 92 -0.64 14.22 5.38
C GLN A 92 0.03 12.87 5.66
N ALA A 93 0.03 11.96 4.68
CA ALA A 93 0.68 10.66 4.83
C ALA A 93 2.20 10.80 5.08
N VAL A 94 2.87 11.74 4.41
CA VAL A 94 4.30 12.04 4.63
C VAL A 94 4.55 12.58 6.04
N LEU A 95 3.68 13.45 6.55
CA LEU A 95 3.78 13.94 7.93
C LEU A 95 3.69 12.78 8.93
N TYR A 96 2.71 11.91 8.77
CA TYR A 96 2.55 10.72 9.62
C TYR A 96 3.75 9.78 9.49
N ALA A 97 4.19 9.47 8.27
CA ALA A 97 5.31 8.58 8.05
C ALA A 97 6.60 9.10 8.73
N LYS A 98 6.87 10.40 8.65
CA LYS A 98 8.02 11.03 9.34
C LYS A 98 7.90 10.92 10.86
N ALA A 99 6.75 11.24 11.43
CA ALA A 99 6.53 11.18 12.88
C ALA A 99 6.62 9.75 13.43
N LEU A 100 6.20 8.77 12.64
CA LEU A 100 6.20 7.34 13.00
C LEU A 100 7.52 6.63 12.69
N GLY A 101 8.44 7.28 11.97
CA GLY A 101 9.61 6.61 11.40
C GLY A 101 9.25 5.51 10.40
N CYS A 102 8.09 5.64 9.76
CA CYS A 102 7.55 4.64 8.84
C CYS A 102 8.18 4.79 7.45
N PRO A 103 8.82 3.74 6.91
CA PRO A 103 9.49 3.79 5.62
C PRO A 103 8.55 3.54 4.44
N ARG A 104 7.24 3.31 4.58
CA ARG A 104 6.40 3.01 3.40
C ARG A 104 5.03 3.68 3.47
N ILE A 105 4.62 4.23 2.33
CA ILE A 105 3.29 4.83 2.14
C ILE A 105 2.66 4.22 0.91
N HIS A 106 1.69 3.34 1.11
CA HIS A 106 0.88 2.78 0.04
C HIS A 106 -0.08 3.85 -0.54
N LEU A 107 0.14 4.21 -1.82
CA LEU A 107 -0.69 5.16 -2.57
C LEU A 107 -1.95 4.50 -3.13
N MET A 108 -3.06 4.63 -2.42
CA MET A 108 -4.31 3.99 -2.82
C MET A 108 -4.87 4.58 -4.13
N ALA A 109 -4.97 3.75 -5.17
CA ALA A 109 -5.46 4.16 -6.49
C ALA A 109 -6.92 4.66 -6.47
N GLY A 110 -7.78 4.11 -5.62
CA GLY A 110 -9.20 4.46 -5.63
C GLY A 110 -10.07 3.51 -6.45
N ARG A 111 -11.39 3.74 -6.34
CA ARG A 111 -12.42 2.97 -7.04
C ARG A 111 -12.87 3.70 -8.30
N VAL A 112 -13.49 2.96 -9.21
CA VAL A 112 -14.24 3.58 -10.32
C VAL A 112 -15.34 4.47 -9.71
N PRO A 113 -15.47 5.74 -10.13
CA PRO A 113 -16.51 6.64 -9.65
C PRO A 113 -17.90 6.01 -9.78
N GLN A 114 -18.76 6.22 -8.79
CA GLN A 114 -20.11 5.67 -8.80
C GLN A 114 -20.90 6.18 -10.01
N GLY A 115 -21.54 5.26 -10.74
CA GLY A 115 -22.33 5.60 -11.94
C GLY A 115 -21.52 5.77 -13.22
N ALA A 116 -20.19 5.73 -13.16
CA ALA A 116 -19.34 5.78 -14.37
C ALA A 116 -19.30 4.41 -15.07
N ASP A 117 -19.31 4.44 -16.41
CA ASP A 117 -18.92 3.27 -17.19
C ASP A 117 -17.41 3.04 -17.06
N ARG A 118 -17.05 1.82 -16.70
CA ARG A 118 -15.68 1.38 -16.46
C ARG A 118 -14.82 1.55 -17.71
N ALA A 119 -15.33 1.16 -18.87
CA ALA A 119 -14.57 1.21 -20.11
C ALA A 119 -14.31 2.67 -20.51
N ALA A 120 -15.34 3.52 -20.42
CA ALA A 120 -15.23 4.94 -20.72
C ALA A 120 -14.21 5.68 -19.83
N VAL A 121 -14.21 5.43 -18.51
CA VAL A 121 -13.37 6.19 -17.57
C VAL A 121 -11.94 5.64 -17.43
N ARG A 122 -11.66 4.44 -17.98
CA ARG A 122 -10.37 3.75 -17.80
C ARG A 122 -9.18 4.60 -18.22
N GLY A 123 -9.25 5.22 -19.41
CA GLY A 123 -8.14 6.00 -19.95
C GLY A 123 -7.85 7.25 -19.12
N GLU A 124 -8.90 7.95 -18.67
CA GLU A 124 -8.77 9.13 -17.82
C GLU A 124 -8.17 8.78 -16.46
N MET A 125 -8.67 7.73 -15.81
CA MET A 125 -8.14 7.27 -14.53
C MET A 125 -6.67 6.83 -14.63
N GLU A 126 -6.27 6.17 -15.72
CA GLU A 126 -4.88 5.82 -15.97
C GLU A 126 -4.00 7.07 -16.07
N THR A 127 -4.42 8.07 -16.86
CA THR A 127 -3.71 9.35 -16.99
C THR A 127 -3.55 10.03 -15.62
N VAL A 128 -4.65 10.17 -14.88
CA VAL A 128 -4.66 10.75 -13.53
C VAL A 128 -3.72 10.00 -12.60
N PHE A 129 -3.70 8.67 -12.69
CA PHE A 129 -2.86 7.86 -11.83
C PHE A 129 -1.38 8.03 -12.15
N LEU A 130 -1.00 8.05 -13.43
CA LEU A 130 0.38 8.31 -13.85
C LEU A 130 0.85 9.69 -13.38
N GLU A 131 0.01 10.72 -13.49
CA GLU A 131 0.30 12.06 -13.01
C GLU A 131 0.53 12.09 -11.50
N ASN A 132 -0.39 11.51 -10.73
CA ASN A 132 -0.32 11.48 -9.27
C ASN A 132 0.84 10.63 -8.76
N LEU A 133 1.15 9.49 -9.39
CA LEU A 133 2.33 8.69 -9.05
C LEU A 133 3.63 9.43 -9.36
N ARG A 134 3.72 10.15 -10.48
CA ARG A 134 4.90 10.98 -10.80
C ARG A 134 5.09 12.12 -9.81
N HIS A 135 3.99 12.78 -9.41
CA HIS A 135 4.02 13.79 -8.36
C HIS A 135 4.46 13.20 -7.02
N ALA A 136 3.86 12.07 -6.62
CA ALA A 136 4.19 11.39 -5.39
C ALA A 136 5.66 10.95 -5.37
N ALA A 137 6.18 10.39 -6.46
CA ALA A 137 7.59 10.06 -6.56
C ALA A 137 8.52 11.27 -6.32
N GLY A 138 8.12 12.48 -6.72
CA GLY A 138 8.86 13.71 -6.45
C GLY A 138 8.84 14.09 -4.96
N VAL A 139 7.67 14.04 -4.33
CA VAL A 139 7.50 14.31 -2.89
C VAL A 139 8.26 13.28 -2.04
N LEU A 140 8.20 12.01 -2.45
CA LEU A 140 8.81 10.87 -1.77
C LEU A 140 10.27 10.66 -2.19
N ALA A 141 10.89 11.52 -3.00
CA ALA A 141 12.30 11.34 -3.37
C ALA A 141 13.28 11.62 -2.21
N GLN A 142 12.80 12.27 -1.13
CA GLN A 142 13.60 12.66 0.04
C GLN A 142 13.47 11.69 1.23
N GLY A 143 12.50 10.78 1.20
CA GLY A 143 12.32 9.74 2.22
C GLY A 143 12.24 8.40 1.50
N GLU A 144 12.77 7.34 2.09
CA GLU A 144 12.71 6.00 1.50
C GLU A 144 11.27 5.46 1.53
N LEU A 145 10.29 6.15 0.94
CA LEU A 145 8.84 5.95 1.09
C LEU A 145 8.29 5.29 -0.17
N TYR A 146 7.88 4.03 -0.03
CA TYR A 146 7.47 3.17 -1.15
C TYR A 146 5.94 3.02 -1.26
N SER A 147 5.44 3.07 -2.50
CA SER A 147 4.03 3.04 -2.90
C SER A 147 3.52 1.67 -3.35
N TRP A 148 2.19 1.45 -3.38
CA TRP A 148 1.54 0.29 -3.98
C TRP A 148 0.16 0.57 -4.64
N ILE A 149 -0.36 -0.39 -5.42
CA ILE A 149 -1.69 -0.64 -6.01
C ILE A 149 -2.14 -2.05 -5.57
N PRO A 150 -3.03 -2.23 -4.59
CA PRO A 150 -3.49 -3.58 -4.28
C PRO A 150 -4.30 -4.09 -5.48
N PRO A 151 -4.12 -5.35 -5.91
CA PRO A 151 -5.09 -6.03 -6.77
C PRO A 151 -6.33 -6.38 -5.94
N GLY A 152 -7.03 -5.33 -5.49
CA GLY A 152 -8.16 -5.40 -4.59
C GLY A 152 -9.43 -4.97 -5.29
N ALA A 153 -10.33 -5.94 -5.46
CA ALA A 153 -11.72 -5.82 -5.88
C ALA A 153 -11.97 -5.59 -7.37
N ARG A 154 -12.89 -6.40 -7.90
CA ARG A 154 -13.69 -6.19 -9.12
C ARG A 154 -14.28 -4.77 -9.28
N ARG A 155 -14.13 -3.87 -8.29
CA ARG A 155 -14.58 -2.47 -8.25
C ARG A 155 -13.45 -1.45 -8.49
N THR A 156 -12.19 -1.86 -8.57
CA THR A 156 -11.07 -1.03 -9.06
C THR A 156 -10.82 -1.34 -10.53
N LEU A 157 -10.32 -0.36 -11.31
CA LEU A 157 -10.04 -0.54 -12.75
C LEU A 157 -9.01 -1.63 -13.05
N TRP A 158 -8.18 -1.94 -12.07
CA TRP A 158 -7.00 -2.79 -12.20
C TRP A 158 -7.28 -4.24 -11.79
N GLY A 159 -8.55 -4.59 -11.61
CA GLY A 159 -8.99 -5.95 -11.38
C GLY A 159 -8.85 -6.83 -12.62
N CYS A 160 -8.15 -7.95 -12.41
CA CYS A 160 -7.99 -9.18 -13.19
C CYS A 160 -7.19 -9.14 -14.52
N TRP A 161 -6.21 -10.04 -14.57
CA TRP A 161 -5.74 -10.74 -15.76
C TRP A 161 -6.88 -11.15 -16.69
N ASN A 162 -6.69 -10.89 -18.00
CA ASN A 162 -7.59 -11.29 -19.07
C ASN A 162 -6.91 -12.41 -19.88
N PRO A 163 -7.44 -13.66 -19.88
CA PRO A 163 -6.85 -14.76 -20.64
C PRO A 163 -6.86 -14.57 -22.16
N SER A 164 -7.62 -13.59 -22.68
CA SER A 164 -7.68 -13.23 -24.11
C SER A 164 -6.68 -12.15 -24.52
N THR A 165 -5.91 -11.58 -23.59
CA THR A 165 -4.79 -10.69 -23.90
C THR A 165 -3.49 -11.30 -23.38
N PRO A 166 -2.51 -11.63 -24.25
CA PRO A 166 -1.21 -12.16 -23.85
C PRO A 166 -0.31 -11.04 -23.28
N ALA A 167 -0.83 -10.22 -22.37
CA ALA A 167 -0.02 -9.24 -21.66
C ALA A 167 0.77 -10.00 -20.61
N SER A 168 2.04 -10.28 -20.92
CA SER A 168 3.01 -10.98 -20.10
C SER A 168 3.41 -10.22 -18.82
N ARG A 169 2.56 -9.32 -18.29
CA ARG A 169 2.81 -8.49 -17.11
C ARG A 169 1.50 -8.08 -16.44
N THR A 170 1.47 -8.02 -15.11
CA THR A 170 0.34 -7.44 -14.38
C THR A 170 0.14 -5.96 -14.76
N PRO A 171 -1.09 -5.43 -14.79
CA PRO A 171 -1.34 -4.01 -15.06
C PRO A 171 -0.55 -3.07 -14.13
N ALA A 172 -0.29 -3.49 -12.89
CA ALA A 172 0.48 -2.72 -11.93
C ALA A 172 1.96 -2.57 -12.34
N ALA A 173 2.61 -3.63 -12.84
CA ALA A 173 3.98 -3.55 -13.35
C ALA A 173 4.08 -2.61 -14.56
N ALA A 174 3.12 -2.66 -15.48
CA ALA A 174 3.08 -1.77 -16.64
C ALA A 174 2.92 -0.29 -16.24
N ILE A 175 2.17 0.01 -15.18
CA ILE A 175 2.06 1.37 -14.64
C ILE A 175 3.39 1.84 -14.05
N LEU A 176 4.08 1.01 -13.26
CA LEU A 176 5.39 1.37 -12.70
C LEU A 176 6.42 1.69 -13.80
N GLU A 177 6.42 0.91 -14.87
CA GLU A 177 7.27 1.16 -16.04
C GLU A 177 6.94 2.48 -16.74
N LYS A 178 5.65 2.77 -16.94
CA LYS A 178 5.19 4.06 -17.50
C LYS A 178 5.52 5.26 -16.63
N VAL A 179 5.53 5.08 -15.30
CA VAL A 179 5.92 6.13 -14.36
C VAL A 179 7.43 6.33 -14.37
N GLY A 180 8.22 5.25 -14.46
CA GLY A 180 9.67 5.31 -14.62
C GLY A 180 10.39 5.90 -13.40
N ARG A 181 9.91 5.63 -12.19
CA ARG A 181 10.46 6.18 -10.93
C ARG A 181 10.98 5.06 -10.01
N PRO A 182 12.27 5.07 -9.63
CA PRO A 182 12.88 3.95 -8.90
C PRO A 182 12.45 3.85 -7.42
N ASN A 183 11.86 4.91 -6.86
CA ASN A 183 11.32 4.92 -5.49
C ASN A 183 9.85 4.44 -5.42
N LEU A 184 9.24 4.06 -6.54
CA LEU A 184 7.94 3.41 -6.57
C LEU A 184 8.13 1.91 -6.83
N GLN A 185 7.43 1.09 -6.05
CA GLN A 185 7.56 -0.36 -6.08
C GLN A 185 6.18 -1.01 -6.09
N LEU A 186 6.16 -2.33 -6.14
CA LEU A 186 4.98 -3.14 -5.93
C LEU A 186 5.01 -3.66 -4.49
N GLN A 187 3.93 -3.52 -3.73
CA GLN A 187 3.71 -4.40 -2.58
C GLN A 187 2.98 -5.65 -3.09
N MET A 188 3.12 -6.78 -2.43
CA MET A 188 2.63 -8.05 -2.94
C MET A 188 1.83 -8.73 -1.85
N ASP A 189 0.51 -8.64 -1.96
CA ASP A 189 -0.42 -9.38 -1.11
C ASP A 189 -0.82 -10.64 -1.86
N ILE A 190 -0.32 -11.76 -1.33
CA ILE A 190 -0.54 -13.08 -1.87
C ILE A 190 -2.03 -13.45 -1.84
N PHE A 191 -2.81 -12.99 -0.86
CA PHE A 191 -4.25 -13.27 -0.82
C PHE A 191 -4.92 -12.71 -2.07
N HIS A 192 -4.66 -11.45 -2.39
CA HIS A 192 -5.23 -10.81 -3.56
C HIS A 192 -4.77 -11.46 -4.87
N TRP A 193 -3.49 -11.83 -4.98
CA TRP A 193 -2.97 -12.51 -6.17
C TRP A 193 -3.58 -13.88 -6.37
N GLN A 194 -3.76 -14.65 -5.30
CA GLN A 194 -4.39 -15.96 -5.37
C GLN A 194 -5.84 -15.87 -5.86
N ILE A 195 -6.59 -14.88 -5.39
CA ILE A 195 -8.01 -14.70 -5.75
C ILE A 195 -8.18 -14.18 -7.18
N MET A 196 -7.27 -13.32 -7.64
CA MET A 196 -7.42 -12.62 -8.92
C MET A 196 -6.74 -13.32 -10.09
N ASP A 197 -5.52 -13.81 -9.89
CA ASP A 197 -4.63 -14.25 -10.98
C ASP A 197 -4.13 -15.70 -10.80
N GLY A 198 -4.11 -16.23 -9.57
CA GLY A 198 -3.54 -17.54 -9.27
C GLY A 198 -2.02 -17.59 -9.53
N ASN A 199 -1.51 -18.74 -10.00
CA ASN A 199 -0.12 -18.95 -10.40
C ASN A 199 0.94 -18.32 -9.46
N LEU A 200 0.75 -18.45 -8.14
CA LEU A 200 1.55 -17.72 -7.15
C LEU A 200 3.05 -17.93 -7.34
N THR A 201 3.50 -19.17 -7.53
CA THR A 201 4.93 -19.47 -7.71
C THR A 201 5.52 -18.79 -8.95
N GLY A 202 4.79 -18.77 -10.07
CA GLY A 202 5.21 -18.09 -11.29
C GLY A 202 5.26 -16.58 -11.11
N ASN A 203 4.16 -16.01 -10.60
CA ASN A 203 4.02 -14.58 -10.38
C ASN A 203 5.05 -14.07 -9.36
N ILE A 204 5.30 -14.79 -8.26
CA ILE A 204 6.34 -14.42 -7.29
C ILE A 204 7.71 -14.41 -7.97
N ARG A 205 8.08 -15.43 -8.75
CA ARG A 205 9.38 -15.45 -9.46
C ARG A 205 9.53 -14.29 -10.44
N GLU A 206 8.45 -13.94 -11.14
CA GLU A 206 8.47 -12.88 -12.15
C GLU A 206 8.53 -11.47 -11.54
N PHE A 207 7.74 -11.22 -10.49
CA PHE A 207 7.52 -9.87 -9.99
C PHE A 207 8.28 -9.52 -8.71
N LEU A 208 8.90 -10.49 -8.03
CA LEU A 208 9.74 -10.22 -6.85
C LEU A 208 10.82 -9.13 -7.09
N PRO A 209 11.43 -8.99 -8.29
CA PRO A 209 12.34 -7.86 -8.56
C PRO A 209 11.72 -6.47 -8.44
N PHE A 210 10.39 -6.34 -8.60
CA PHE A 210 9.64 -5.09 -8.48
C PHE A 210 9.14 -4.84 -7.05
N VAL A 211 9.26 -5.83 -6.17
CA VAL A 211 8.86 -5.77 -4.76
C VAL A 211 10.09 -5.46 -3.90
N GLY A 212 10.13 -4.33 -3.20
CA GLY A 212 11.22 -4.04 -2.26
C GLY A 212 12.61 -3.90 -2.90
N GLY A 213 12.70 -3.75 -4.23
CA GLY A 213 13.94 -3.81 -5.01
C GLY A 213 14.83 -2.56 -4.91
N THR A 214 16.12 -2.79 -4.70
CA THR A 214 17.18 -1.77 -4.77
C THR A 214 17.27 -1.22 -6.20
N GLY A 215 16.73 -0.01 -6.44
CA GLY A 215 17.30 0.84 -7.49
C GLY A 215 18.80 1.08 -7.20
N PRO A 216 19.60 1.58 -8.15
CA PRO A 216 21.02 1.88 -7.94
C PRO A 216 21.20 3.11 -7.04
N GLY A 217 20.75 3.00 -5.79
CA GLY A 217 21.13 3.86 -4.67
C GLY A 217 22.39 3.32 -4.01
N PRO A 218 23.08 4.14 -3.19
CA PRO A 218 24.38 3.77 -2.63
C PRO A 218 24.32 2.43 -1.92
N ARG A 219 25.26 1.53 -2.29
CA ARG A 219 25.45 0.22 -1.69
C ARG A 219 25.67 0.42 -0.18
N GLY A 220 24.65 0.15 0.64
CA GLY A 220 24.80 0.30 2.09
C GLY A 220 23.54 0.12 2.94
N THR A 221 22.35 0.48 2.46
CA THR A 221 21.12 0.35 3.26
C THR A 221 20.36 -0.92 2.89
N GLN A 222 20.77 -2.07 3.44
CA GLN A 222 19.90 -3.23 3.48
C GLN A 222 18.73 -2.92 4.42
N GLN A 223 17.63 -2.39 3.89
CA GLN A 223 16.41 -2.29 4.69
C GLN A 223 15.90 -3.69 5.03
N PRO A 224 15.63 -3.99 6.31
CA PRO A 224 15.44 -5.37 6.77
C PRO A 224 14.07 -6.00 6.45
N TRP A 225 13.16 -5.28 5.78
CA TRP A 225 11.73 -5.66 5.68
C TRP A 225 11.24 -5.85 4.23
N ARG A 226 12.00 -6.60 3.41
CA ARG A 226 11.88 -6.65 1.93
C ARG A 226 10.65 -7.39 1.36
N ALA A 227 9.97 -8.19 2.16
CA ALA A 227 8.77 -8.91 1.73
C ALA A 227 7.94 -9.23 2.96
N GLU A 228 6.97 -8.37 3.26
CA GLU A 228 5.97 -8.64 4.29
C GLU A 228 4.82 -9.38 3.63
N LEU A 229 4.54 -10.58 4.15
CA LEU A 229 3.27 -11.25 3.92
C LEU A 229 2.32 -10.70 4.97
N PRO A 230 1.39 -9.79 4.61
CA PRO A 230 0.35 -9.44 5.55
C PRO A 230 -0.41 -10.73 5.87
N LEU A 231 -0.38 -11.15 7.14
CA LEU A 231 -1.30 -12.17 7.64
C LEU A 231 -2.68 -11.52 7.77
N SER A 232 -3.31 -11.24 6.64
CA SER A 232 -4.73 -10.93 6.58
C SER A 232 -5.48 -12.25 6.46
N VAL A 233 -5.90 -12.80 7.61
CA VAL A 233 -6.99 -13.76 7.63
C VAL A 233 -8.28 -12.94 7.60
N PRO A 234 -9.07 -12.99 6.53
CA PRO A 234 -10.40 -12.40 6.57
C PRO A 234 -11.18 -13.16 7.65
N THR A 235 -11.73 -12.45 8.64
CA THR A 235 -12.81 -13.01 9.43
C THR A 235 -13.98 -13.26 8.48
N ALA A 236 -14.19 -14.53 8.13
CA ALA A 236 -15.45 -14.94 7.52
C ALA A 236 -16.56 -14.76 8.57
N GLY A 237 -17.48 -13.82 8.32
CA GLY A 237 -18.71 -13.61 9.11
C GLY A 237 -18.96 -12.11 9.32
N ARG A 238 -20.08 -11.51 8.91
CA ARG A 238 -21.40 -12.00 8.46
C ARG A 238 -21.92 -11.11 7.34
#